data_AF-A0A1I8GLF1-F1
#
_entry.id   AF-A0A1I8GLF1-F1
#
_cell.length_a   1.000
_cell.length_b   1.000
_cell.length_c   1.000
_cell.angle_alpha   90.00
_cell.angle_beta   90.00
_cell.angle_gamma   90.00
#
_symmetry.space_group_name_H-M   'P 1'
#
loop_
_entity.id
_entity.type
_entity.pdbx_description
1 polymer ?
#
loop_
_entity_poly.entity_id
_entity_poly.type
_entity_poly.pdbx_seq_one_letter_code
_entity_poly.pdbx_strand_id
1 'polypeptide(L)'
;MPSLSDLQRQQLIELSKTDFENLHFIDENSLECAESLDLDNLDVLGLIRLNISGTRFEVLRATLLNQRYIYDKLLHDGIYRAAQQEYYFDRDPAIFKIVLWYCRYGELHVPHHYCGPLLERELALWGIQSVIEIQNCCVSHLMDTKSRLVSLKKFENFFKEEMESEPLLLPNSVELEEHLSKDLSKAH
;
A
#
# COMPACT_ATOMS: atom_id res chain seq x y z
N MET A 1 -5.17 -27.10 10.29
CA MET A 1 -3.93 -26.33 10.04
C MET A 1 -2.97 -27.25 9.29
N PRO A 2 -2.59 -26.95 8.04
CA PRO A 2 -1.61 -27.77 7.33
C PRO A 2 -0.25 -27.64 8.02
N SER A 3 0.38 -28.78 8.33
CA SER A 3 1.72 -28.82 8.94
C SER A 3 2.76 -28.42 7.90
N LEU A 4 3.61 -27.44 8.24
CA LEU A 4 4.76 -27.07 7.42
C LEU A 4 5.64 -28.29 7.15
N SER A 5 6.02 -28.47 5.88
CA SER A 5 6.96 -29.51 5.47
C SER A 5 8.35 -29.27 6.07
N ASP A 6 9.13 -30.34 6.25
CA ASP A 6 10.47 -30.24 6.84
C ASP A 6 11.40 -29.32 6.05
N LEU A 7 11.19 -29.23 4.73
CA LEU A 7 11.94 -28.34 3.83
C LEU A 7 11.61 -26.87 4.08
N GLN A 8 10.33 -26.54 4.35
CA GLN A 8 9.92 -25.19 4.75
C GLN A 8 10.44 -24.82 6.14
N ARG A 9 10.52 -25.79 7.07
CA ARG A 9 11.15 -25.57 8.38
C ARG A 9 12.65 -25.29 8.25
N GLN A 10 13.35 -26.03 7.39
CA GLN A 10 14.78 -25.81 7.14
C GLN A 10 15.03 -24.45 6.48
N GLN A 11 14.22 -24.05 5.51
CA GLN A 11 14.31 -22.72 4.89
C GLN A 11 14.09 -21.59 5.90
N LEU A 12 13.13 -21.73 6.83
CA LEU A 12 12.92 -20.74 7.91
C LEU A 12 14.11 -20.67 8.88
N ILE A 13 14.75 -21.80 9.16
CA ILE A 13 15.95 -21.85 10.00
C ILE A 13 17.14 -21.20 9.27
N GLU A 14 17.31 -21.45 7.98
CA GLU A 14 18.37 -20.82 7.18
C GLU A 14 18.15 -19.31 7.04
N LEU A 15 16.91 -18.88 6.78
CA LEU A 15 16.52 -17.46 6.80
C LEU A 15 16.84 -16.82 8.16
N SER A 16 16.51 -17.48 9.27
CA SER A 16 16.84 -16.95 10.61
C SER A 16 18.35 -16.87 10.87
N LYS A 17 19.14 -17.81 10.33
CA LYS A 17 20.60 -17.82 10.48
C LYS A 17 21.24 -16.73 9.63
N THR A 18 20.76 -16.54 8.41
CA THR A 18 21.19 -15.43 7.55
C THR A 18 20.78 -14.08 8.14
N ASP A 19 19.61 -14.00 8.78
CA ASP A 19 19.17 -12.79 9.48
C ASP A 19 20.03 -12.49 10.72
N PHE A 20 20.56 -13.51 11.39
CA PHE A 20 21.52 -13.38 12.50
C PHE A 20 22.93 -12.99 12.01
N GLU A 21 23.42 -13.59 10.92
CA GLU A 21 24.75 -13.28 10.39
C GLU A 21 24.83 -11.91 9.71
N ASN A 22 23.73 -11.43 9.13
CA ASN A 22 23.62 -10.07 8.59
C ASN A 22 23.42 -9.00 9.69
N LEU A 23 23.40 -9.41 10.96
CA LEU A 23 23.11 -8.56 12.11
C LEU A 23 24.37 -8.20 12.89
N HIS A 24 25.24 -7.40 12.29
CA HIS A 24 26.24 -6.67 13.07
C HIS A 24 26.30 -5.22 12.59
N PHE A 25 25.29 -4.45 13.01
CA PHE A 25 25.42 -3.01 13.21
C PHE A 25 25.18 -2.73 14.70
N ILE A 26 26.13 -3.15 15.53
CA ILE A 26 26.32 -2.55 16.85
C ILE A 26 27.41 -1.50 16.62
N ASP A 27 27.08 -0.22 16.78
CA ASP A 27 28.11 0.82 16.72
C ASP A 27 29.09 0.65 17.91
N GLU A 28 30.36 1.06 17.76
CA GLU A 28 31.36 0.88 18.83
C GLU A 28 31.01 1.61 20.15
N ASN A 29 30.21 2.67 20.11
CA ASN A 29 29.66 3.34 21.31
C ASN A 29 28.50 2.56 21.94
N SER A 30 27.76 1.76 21.18
CA SER A 30 26.70 0.88 21.69
C SER A 30 27.27 -0.32 22.47
N LEU A 31 28.58 -0.60 22.34
CA LEU A 31 29.28 -1.65 23.07
C LEU A 31 29.50 -1.31 24.56
N GLU A 32 29.66 -0.03 24.90
CA GLU A 32 29.85 0.41 26.30
C GLU A 32 28.58 0.26 27.15
N CYS A 33 27.40 0.27 26.53
CA CYS A 33 26.12 -0.04 27.20
C CYS A 33 25.81 -1.55 27.26
N ALA A 34 26.50 -2.37 26.46
CA ALA A 34 26.19 -3.79 26.28
C ALA A 34 26.83 -4.72 27.32
N GLU A 35 27.79 -4.24 28.13
CA GLU A 35 28.44 -5.06 29.18
C GLU A 35 27.49 -5.53 30.30
N SER A 36 26.23 -5.07 30.30
CA SER A 36 25.22 -5.43 31.32
C SER A 36 23.91 -6.01 30.78
N LEU A 37 23.80 -6.28 29.48
CA LEU A 37 22.56 -6.77 28.85
C LEU A 37 22.80 -8.10 28.16
N ASP A 38 21.94 -9.10 28.44
CA ASP A 38 21.97 -10.43 27.81
C ASP A 38 22.08 -10.30 26.27
N LEU A 39 22.97 -11.08 25.65
CA LEU A 39 23.23 -11.06 24.20
C LEU A 39 21.95 -11.30 23.36
N ASP A 40 20.96 -12.00 23.91
CA ASP A 40 19.64 -12.19 23.29
C ASP A 40 18.78 -10.90 23.26
N ASN A 41 19.02 -9.97 24.18
CA ASN A 41 18.38 -8.66 24.24
C ASN A 41 19.03 -7.63 23.28
N LEU A 42 20.25 -7.89 22.82
CA LEU A 42 20.98 -7.00 21.92
C LEU A 42 20.45 -7.07 20.47
N ASP A 43 19.95 -8.24 20.04
CA ASP A 43 19.29 -8.42 18.73
C ASP A 43 17.97 -7.61 18.64
N VAL A 44 17.25 -7.47 19.77
CA VAL A 44 16.03 -6.66 19.85
C VAL A 44 16.31 -5.18 19.61
N LEU A 45 17.50 -4.70 20.02
CA LEU A 45 17.96 -3.33 19.78
C LEU A 45 18.59 -3.13 18.39
N GLY A 46 18.74 -4.20 17.60
CA GLY A 46 19.29 -4.14 16.26
C GLY A 46 18.45 -3.27 15.32
N LEU A 47 19.13 -2.48 14.48
CA LEU A 47 18.48 -1.69 13.44
C LEU A 47 18.27 -2.52 12.17
N ILE A 48 17.07 -2.40 11.59
CA ILE A 48 16.72 -2.95 10.29
C ILE A 48 16.62 -1.79 9.31
N ARG A 49 17.29 -1.93 8.16
CA ARG A 49 17.23 -0.98 7.05
C ARG A 49 16.17 -1.40 6.04
N LEU A 50 15.25 -0.49 5.76
CA LEU A 50 14.13 -0.68 4.86
C LEU A 50 14.16 0.39 3.77
N ASN A 51 14.21 -0.04 2.52
CA ASN A 51 14.18 0.85 1.37
C ASN A 51 12.84 0.71 0.64
N ILE A 52 12.00 1.74 0.79
CA ILE A 52 10.66 1.80 0.23
C ILE A 52 10.70 2.72 -1.00
N SER A 53 10.80 2.11 -2.19
CA SER A 53 10.92 2.77 -3.51
C SER A 53 11.94 3.92 -3.54
N GLY A 54 13.09 3.74 -2.88
CA GLY A 54 14.18 4.71 -2.79
C GLY A 54 14.25 5.49 -1.48
N THR A 55 13.18 5.52 -0.70
CA THR A 55 13.16 6.16 0.63
C THR A 55 13.65 5.17 1.68
N ARG A 56 14.74 5.51 2.37
CA ARG A 56 15.34 4.64 3.39
C ARG A 56 14.82 4.96 4.78
N PHE A 57 14.47 3.91 5.51
CA PHE A 57 14.07 3.93 6.91
C PHE A 57 15.04 3.04 7.69
N GLU A 58 15.49 3.54 8.83
CA GLU A 58 16.20 2.75 9.83
C GLU A 58 15.29 2.63 11.05
N VAL A 59 14.99 1.39 11.42
CA VAL A 59 13.96 1.08 12.42
C VAL A 59 14.51 0.03 13.37
N LEU A 60 14.28 0.20 14.67
CA LEU A 60 14.61 -0.83 15.65
C LEU A 60 13.78 -2.09 15.38
N ARG A 61 14.43 -3.26 15.45
CA ARG A 61 13.74 -4.56 15.36
C ARG A 61 12.62 -4.65 16.40
N ALA A 62 12.88 -4.21 17.64
CA ALA A 62 11.88 -4.10 18.70
C ALA A 62 10.59 -3.38 18.27
N THR A 63 10.72 -2.29 17.51
CA THR A 63 9.57 -1.50 17.06
C THR A 63 8.70 -2.31 16.11
N LEU A 64 9.29 -3.03 15.16
CA LEU A 64 8.52 -3.86 14.23
C LEU A 64 7.91 -5.08 14.95
N LEU A 65 8.62 -5.65 15.93
CA LEU A 65 8.15 -6.78 16.71
C LEU A 65 6.89 -6.49 17.55
N ASN A 66 6.63 -5.23 17.90
CA ASN A 66 5.35 -4.82 18.52
C ASN A 66 4.14 -5.22 17.67
N GLN A 67 4.31 -5.29 16.34
CA GLN A 67 3.31 -5.81 15.41
C GLN A 67 3.91 -6.99 14.65
N ARG A 68 4.04 -8.13 15.35
CA ARG A 68 4.74 -9.32 14.86
C ARG A 68 4.29 -9.78 13.47
N TYR A 69 2.99 -9.71 13.18
CA TYR A 69 2.48 -10.07 11.85
C TYR A 69 3.04 -9.18 10.73
N ILE A 70 3.16 -7.87 10.97
CA ILE A 70 3.75 -6.93 10.01
C ILE A 70 5.23 -7.22 9.84
N TYR A 71 5.95 -7.45 10.94
CA TYR A 71 7.35 -7.81 10.91
C TYR A 71 7.62 -9.07 10.09
N ASP A 72 6.90 -10.17 10.37
CA ASP A 72 7.04 -11.44 9.67
C ASP A 72 6.73 -11.27 8.17
N LYS A 73 5.67 -10.51 7.84
CA LYS A 73 5.29 -10.21 6.45
C LYS A 73 6.35 -9.37 5.74
N LEU A 74 6.94 -8.39 6.43
CA LEU A 74 7.99 -7.55 5.88
C LEU A 74 9.21 -8.39 5.49
N LEU A 75 9.67 -9.27 6.38
CA LEU A 75 10.81 -10.14 6.10
C LEU A 75 10.53 -11.13 4.97
N HIS A 76 9.30 -11.63 4.87
CA HIS A 76 8.88 -12.54 3.81
C HIS A 76 8.78 -11.86 2.43
N ASP A 77 8.17 -10.67 2.37
CA ASP A 77 7.85 -10.00 1.10
C ASP A 77 9.01 -9.13 0.59
N GLY A 78 9.95 -8.76 1.45
CA GLY A 78 11.05 -7.86 1.14
C GLY A 78 12.13 -8.52 0.29
N ILE A 79 12.63 -7.80 -0.72
CA ILE A 79 13.81 -8.23 -1.47
C ILE A 79 15.06 -7.81 -0.70
N TYR A 80 15.71 -8.75 -0.03
CA TYR A 80 16.94 -8.46 0.70
C TYR A 80 18.12 -8.17 -0.26
N ARG A 81 18.76 -7.01 -0.10
CA ARG A 81 19.91 -6.60 -0.90
C ARG A 81 21.18 -6.63 -0.07
N ALA A 82 21.90 -7.75 -0.13
CA ALA A 82 23.08 -8.01 0.69
C ALA A 82 24.19 -6.94 0.57
N ALA A 83 24.40 -6.35 -0.60
CA ALA A 83 25.44 -5.33 -0.79
C ALA A 83 25.16 -4.03 -0.02
N GLN A 84 23.88 -3.71 0.22
CA GLN A 84 23.44 -2.53 0.95
C GLN A 84 22.95 -2.86 2.37
N GLN A 85 22.83 -4.16 2.69
CA GLN A 85 22.30 -4.66 3.95
C GLN A 85 20.92 -4.06 4.25
N GLU A 86 20.02 -4.05 3.26
CA GLU A 86 18.67 -3.47 3.37
C GLU A 86 17.62 -4.32 2.65
N TYR A 87 16.38 -4.32 3.14
CA TYR A 87 15.23 -4.89 2.43
C TYR A 87 14.61 -3.85 1.51
N TYR A 88 14.35 -4.22 0.25
CA TYR A 88 13.71 -3.36 -0.73
C TYR A 88 12.23 -3.72 -0.95
N PHE A 89 11.41 -2.68 -1.09
CA PHE A 89 9.98 -2.75 -1.34
C PHE A 89 9.61 -1.73 -2.43
N ASP A 90 8.87 -2.17 -3.45
CA ASP A 90 8.31 -1.27 -4.46
C ASP A 90 6.92 -0.77 -4.05
N ARG A 91 6.87 0.12 -3.06
CA ARG A 91 5.66 0.50 -2.31
C ARG A 91 5.66 2.01 -2.00
N ASP A 92 4.54 2.52 -1.48
CA ASP A 92 4.46 3.94 -1.13
C ASP A 92 5.17 4.27 0.21
N PRO A 93 6.25 5.07 0.21
CA PRO A 93 6.97 5.42 1.44
C PRO A 93 6.17 6.34 2.37
N ALA A 94 5.21 7.11 1.86
CA ALA A 94 4.35 7.95 2.68
C ALA A 94 3.35 7.12 3.49
N ILE A 95 2.82 6.04 2.90
CA ILE A 95 1.97 5.09 3.63
C ILE A 95 2.79 4.23 4.59
N PHE A 96 4.02 3.86 4.24
CA PHE A 96 4.89 3.13 5.16
C PHE A 96 5.15 3.89 6.48
N LYS A 97 5.18 5.24 6.46
CA LYS A 97 5.26 6.04 7.70
C LYS A 97 4.09 5.75 8.65
N ILE A 98 2.89 5.56 8.11
CA ILE A 98 1.69 5.24 8.88
C ILE A 98 1.81 3.84 9.49
N VAL A 99 2.27 2.87 8.70
CA VAL A 99 2.56 1.50 9.18
C VAL A 99 3.56 1.54 10.33
N LEU A 100 4.61 2.35 10.21
CA LEU A 100 5.62 2.52 11.25
C LEU A 100 5.07 3.19 12.51
N TRP A 101 4.20 4.19 12.38
CA TRP A 101 3.49 4.75 13.53
C TRP A 101 2.65 3.71 14.25
N TYR A 102 1.95 2.86 13.50
CA TYR A 102 1.18 1.76 14.08
C TYR A 102 2.06 0.76 14.84
N CYS A 103 3.24 0.43 14.30
CA CYS A 103 4.22 -0.41 15.00
C CYS A 103 4.75 0.25 16.29
N ARG A 104 4.88 1.58 16.32
CA ARG A 104 5.39 2.33 17.48
C ARG A 104 4.36 2.50 18.59
N TYR A 105 3.13 2.87 18.24
CA TYR A 105 2.12 3.31 19.19
C TYR A 105 1.03 2.27 19.45
N GLY A 106 0.90 1.26 18.59
CA GLY A 106 -0.17 0.26 18.67
C GLY A 106 -1.54 0.77 18.21
N GLU A 107 -1.64 2.04 17.81
CA GLU A 107 -2.88 2.66 17.32
C GLU A 107 -2.69 3.17 15.88
N LEU A 108 -3.58 2.75 14.97
CA LEU A 108 -3.51 3.11 13.56
C LEU A 108 -4.34 4.37 13.28
N HIS A 109 -3.64 5.49 13.14
CA HIS A 109 -4.21 6.77 12.73
C HIS A 109 -3.80 7.13 11.31
N VAL A 110 -4.71 7.74 10.56
CA VAL A 110 -4.50 8.08 9.15
C VAL A 110 -4.79 9.56 8.89
N PRO A 111 -3.87 10.31 8.27
CA PRO A 111 -4.11 11.71 7.89
C PRO A 111 -5.26 11.89 6.89
N HIS A 112 -5.96 13.02 6.97
CA HIS A 112 -7.18 13.32 6.19
C HIS A 112 -6.95 13.63 4.69
N HIS A 113 -5.72 13.57 4.18
CA HIS A 113 -5.46 13.84 2.77
C HIS A 113 -5.35 12.55 1.93
N TYR A 114 -5.41 11.38 2.57
CA TYR A 114 -5.31 10.11 1.87
C TYR A 114 -6.65 9.64 1.30
N CYS A 115 -6.62 9.20 0.05
CA CYS A 115 -7.78 8.57 -0.59
C CYS A 115 -8.06 7.20 0.06
N GLY A 116 -9.26 7.02 0.61
CA GLY A 116 -9.57 5.85 1.42
C GLY A 116 -9.37 4.49 0.73
N PRO A 117 -9.89 4.27 -0.49
CA PRO A 117 -9.65 3.02 -1.22
C PRO A 117 -8.19 2.77 -1.64
N LEU A 118 -7.39 3.81 -1.84
CA LEU A 118 -5.97 3.63 -2.16
C LEU A 118 -5.20 3.24 -0.90
N LEU A 119 -5.48 3.93 0.22
CA LEU A 119 -4.89 3.65 1.51
C LEU A 119 -5.18 2.23 1.98
N GLU A 120 -6.43 1.78 1.89
CA GLU A 120 -6.83 0.41 2.25
C GLU A 120 -6.09 -0.66 1.44
N ARG A 121 -5.95 -0.45 0.12
CA ARG A 121 -5.18 -1.38 -0.73
C ARG A 121 -3.72 -1.43 -0.31
N GLU A 122 -3.11 -0.28 -0.03
CA GLU A 122 -1.72 -0.21 0.42
C GLU A 122 -1.54 -0.87 1.80
N LEU A 123 -2.41 -0.57 2.77
CA LEU A 123 -2.37 -1.16 4.12
C LEU A 123 -2.52 -2.69 4.09
N ALA A 124 -3.39 -3.22 3.24
CA ALA A 124 -3.52 -4.67 3.06
C ALA A 124 -2.21 -5.32 2.59
N LEU A 125 -1.40 -4.60 1.81
CA LEU A 125 -0.10 -5.05 1.34
C LEU A 125 0.98 -4.96 2.43
N TRP A 126 0.72 -4.27 3.54
CA TRP A 126 1.49 -4.36 4.79
C TRP A 126 0.91 -5.35 5.79
N GLY A 127 -0.18 -6.04 5.44
CA GLY A 127 -0.84 -7.00 6.31
C GLY A 127 -1.84 -6.40 7.29
N ILE A 128 -2.17 -5.12 7.14
CA ILE A 128 -3.07 -4.39 8.03
C ILE A 128 -4.49 -4.48 7.46
N GLN A 129 -5.45 -4.96 8.25
CA GLN A 129 -6.86 -4.94 7.88
C GLN A 129 -7.49 -3.60 8.29
N SER A 130 -7.50 -2.65 7.36
CA SER A 130 -7.91 -1.27 7.61
C SER A 130 -9.32 -1.10 8.20
N VAL A 131 -10.24 -2.03 7.95
CA VAL A 131 -11.63 -1.96 8.47
C VAL A 131 -11.69 -2.20 9.98
N ILE A 132 -10.74 -2.95 10.54
CA ILE A 132 -10.75 -3.35 11.95
C ILE A 132 -9.74 -2.53 12.75
N GLU A 133 -8.60 -2.19 12.15
CA GLU A 133 -7.46 -1.65 12.90
C GLU A 133 -7.43 -0.12 12.98
N ILE A 134 -8.12 0.59 12.07
CA ILE A 134 -8.13 2.06 12.05
C ILE A 134 -8.98 2.60 13.22
N GLN A 135 -8.41 3.57 13.94
CA GLN A 135 -9.08 4.20 15.07
C GLN A 135 -10.32 5.01 14.67
N ASN A 136 -11.30 5.06 15.57
CA ASN A 136 -12.61 5.71 15.35
C ASN A 136 -12.50 7.20 14.97
N CYS A 137 -11.47 7.90 15.44
CA CYS A 137 -11.25 9.30 15.09
C CYS A 137 -10.91 9.50 13.60
N CYS A 138 -10.42 8.47 12.91
CA CYS A 138 -10.00 8.54 11.51
C CYS A 138 -10.96 7.81 10.56
N VAL A 139 -11.71 6.81 11.04
CA VAL A 139 -12.55 5.94 10.19
C VAL A 139 -13.62 6.72 9.41
N SER A 140 -14.23 7.73 10.03
CA SER A 140 -15.29 8.54 9.42
C SER A 140 -14.83 9.18 8.12
N HIS A 141 -13.66 9.85 8.15
CA HIS A 141 -13.08 10.49 6.98
C HIS A 141 -12.80 9.51 5.84
N LEU A 142 -12.31 8.31 6.18
CA LEU A 142 -12.04 7.25 5.21
C LEU A 142 -13.32 6.77 4.52
N MET A 143 -14.38 6.57 5.31
CA MET A 143 -15.69 6.13 4.83
C MET A 143 -16.36 7.19 3.98
N ASP A 144 -16.22 8.47 4.31
CA ASP A 144 -16.74 9.55 3.47
C ASP A 144 -16.12 9.53 2.08
N THR A 145 -14.80 9.32 1.99
CA THR A 145 -14.10 9.27 0.71
C THR A 145 -14.53 8.05 -0.12
N LYS A 146 -14.76 6.91 0.53
CA LYS A 146 -15.34 5.72 -0.10
C LYS A 146 -16.76 6.00 -0.63
N SER A 147 -17.62 6.59 0.20
CA SER A 147 -19.00 6.93 -0.14
C SER A 147 -19.06 7.90 -1.33
N ARG A 148 -18.23 8.97 -1.32
CA ARG A 148 -18.13 9.92 -2.43
C ARG A 148 -17.75 9.23 -3.75
N LEU A 149 -16.79 8.31 -3.72
CA LEU A 149 -16.40 7.56 -4.92
C LEU A 149 -17.51 6.66 -5.46
N VAL A 150 -18.27 6.01 -4.58
CA VAL A 150 -19.43 5.21 -5.00
C VAL A 150 -20.51 6.09 -5.65
N SER A 151 -20.80 7.25 -5.05
CA SER A 151 -21.78 8.19 -5.59
C SER A 151 -21.35 8.77 -6.94
N LEU A 152 -20.07 9.12 -7.10
CA LEU A 152 -19.53 9.58 -8.38
C LEU A 152 -19.62 8.51 -9.47
N LYS A 153 -19.27 7.25 -9.16
CA LYS A 153 -19.42 6.15 -10.12
C LYS A 153 -20.86 5.92 -10.55
N LYS A 154 -21.82 6.03 -9.62
CA LYS A 154 -23.26 5.93 -9.95
C LYS A 154 -23.69 7.04 -10.89
N PHE A 155 -23.23 8.27 -10.63
CA PHE A 155 -23.51 9.41 -11.50
C PHE A 155 -22.89 9.21 -12.90
N GLU A 156 -21.62 8.82 -12.99
CA GLU A 156 -20.95 8.55 -14.26
C GLU A 156 -21.65 7.45 -15.08
N ASN A 157 -22.11 6.38 -14.42
CA ASN A 157 -22.84 5.31 -15.09
C ASN A 157 -24.20 5.80 -15.61
N PHE A 158 -24.91 6.62 -14.84
CA PHE A 158 -26.18 7.21 -15.26
C PHE A 158 -26.04 8.01 -16.56
N PHE A 159 -25.02 8.87 -16.68
CA PHE A 159 -24.79 9.62 -17.94
C PHE A 159 -24.38 8.75 -19.11
N LYS A 160 -23.60 7.69 -18.87
CA LYS A 160 -23.23 6.74 -19.93
C LYS A 160 -24.46 6.03 -20.49
N GLU A 161 -25.34 5.56 -19.61
CA GLU A 161 -26.60 4.91 -20.00
C GLU A 161 -27.51 5.89 -20.78
N GLU A 162 -27.61 7.15 -20.34
CA GLU A 162 -28.41 8.17 -21.02
C GLU A 162 -27.85 8.49 -22.42
N MET A 163 -26.53 8.69 -22.55
CA MET A 163 -25.87 8.96 -23.83
C MET A 163 -25.88 7.77 -24.80
N GLU A 164 -25.84 6.53 -24.29
CA GLU A 164 -25.93 5.31 -25.12
C GLU A 164 -27.37 5.00 -25.55
N SER A 165 -28.37 5.55 -24.85
CA SER A 165 -29.79 5.40 -25.17
C SER A 165 -30.32 6.43 -26.18
N GLU A 166 -29.57 7.50 -26.46
CA GLU A 166 -29.95 8.53 -27.42
C GLU A 166 -29.53 8.07 -28.84
N PRO A 167 -30.47 7.72 -29.73
CA PRO A 167 -30.11 7.31 -31.08
C PRO A 167 -29.47 8.49 -31.80
N LEU A 168 -28.31 8.27 -32.44
CA LEU A 168 -27.74 9.24 -33.37
C LEU A 168 -28.80 9.56 -34.44
N LEU A 169 -29.47 10.71 -34.29
CA LEU A 169 -30.30 11.27 -35.35
C LEU A 169 -29.34 11.74 -36.44
N LEU A 170 -28.91 10.82 -37.30
CA LEU A 170 -28.40 11.20 -38.61
C LEU A 170 -29.57 11.87 -39.34
N PRO A 171 -29.44 13.13 -39.78
CA PRO A 171 -30.49 13.77 -40.56
C PRO A 171 -30.82 12.87 -41.75
N ASN A 172 -32.10 12.54 -41.92
CA ASN A 172 -32.55 11.73 -43.05
C ASN A 172 -32.08 12.42 -44.34
N SER A 173 -31.34 11.69 -45.18
CA SER A 173 -30.84 12.15 -46.48
C SER A 173 -31.94 12.63 -47.44
N VAL A 174 -33.21 12.42 -47.08
CA VAL A 174 -34.40 12.83 -47.83
C VAL A 174 -34.64 14.35 -47.75
N GLU A 175 -34.20 15.04 -46.69
CA GLU A 175 -34.38 16.50 -46.59
C GLU A 175 -33.37 17.29 -47.45
N LEU A 176 -32.24 16.69 -47.85
CA LEU A 176 -31.25 17.37 -48.70
C LEU A 176 -31.65 17.46 -50.18
N GLU A 177 -32.45 16.53 -50.71
CA GLU A 177 -32.81 16.52 -52.14
C GLU A 177 -33.96 17.50 -52.48
N GLU A 178 -34.85 17.78 -51.52
CA GLU A 178 -35.97 18.72 -51.75
C GLU A 178 -35.50 20.19 -51.75
N HIS A 179 -34.41 20.50 -51.06
CA HIS A 179 -33.81 21.83 -51.05
C HIS A 179 -32.90 22.08 -52.27
N LEU A 180 -32.18 21.07 -52.76
CA LEU A 180 -31.32 21.23 -53.95
C LEU A 180 -32.12 21.37 -55.27
N SER A 181 -33.26 20.69 -55.37
CA SER A 181 -34.11 20.72 -56.58
C SER A 181 -34.87 22.05 -56.75
N LYS A 182 -35.19 22.74 -55.64
CA LYS A 182 -35.83 24.08 -55.68
C LYS A 182 -34.87 25.20 -56.09
N ASP A 183 -33.57 25.07 -55.85
CA ASP A 183 -32.58 26.10 -56.21
C ASP A 183 -32.13 26.03 -57.69
N LEU A 184 -32.21 24.87 -58.34
CA LEU A 184 -31.89 24.71 -59.77
C LEU A 184 -32.98 25.26 -60.72
N SER A 185 -34.20 25.47 -60.25
CA SER A 185 -35.31 26.01 -61.06
C SER A 185 -35.39 27.54 -61.06
N LYS A 186 -34.55 28.23 -60.29
CA LYS A 186 -34.46 29.70 -60.26
C LYS A 186 -33.26 30.28 -61.03
N ALA A 187 -32.45 29.42 -61.64
CA ALA A 187 -31.35 29.82 -62.51
C ALA A 187 -31.74 29.57 -63.98
N HIS A 188 -32.71 30.33 -64.49
CA HIS A 188 -32.83 30.56 -65.93
C HIS A 188 -33.43 31.92 -66.26
#